data_AF-A0A2C6CL12-F1
#
_entry.id   AF-A0A2C6CL12-F1
#
_cell.length_a   1.000
_cell.length_b   1.000
_cell.length_c   1.000
_cell.angle_alpha   90.00
_cell.angle_beta   90.00
_cell.angle_gamma   90.00
#
_symmetry.space_group_name_H-M   'P 1'
#
loop_
_entity.id
_entity.type
_entity.pdbx_description
1 polymer ?
#
loop_
_entity_poly.entity_id
_entity_poly.type
_entity_poly.pdbx_seq_one_letter_code
_entity_poly.pdbx_strand_id
1 'polypeptide(L)'
;MKFSSYLNPDYIFPCLEVNSKEEIIRTIVDKVAEDNKMVSEQKNEIIKNILKREEEISTCIGNGIFLPHTRMIDFSDFIIAVATVKNKLEAEIGGTNQTDDIKVVFLIISDVLKNKNLLKAMSAISKIALKNPEIIEKIKTATHEKQILELLSTNDIEIEHKIIAEDVLSPEIKPARENDTLEEIAKRLIIEQKSALPVLREDGILLGEITERELIGFGMPEHLSLMSDLNFLTVGEPFEEYLINESTMTIKDIYRKDIKHLLIDKDTPIMEICFKMVYKGMHRLYVVNPKDNKYLGIINRSDIIKKVLHI
;
A
#
# COMPACT_ATOMS: atom_id res chain seq x y z
N MET A 1 10.28 -20.27 -0.87
CA MET A 1 11.24 -20.09 0.26
C MET A 1 10.50 -19.45 1.40
N LYS A 2 10.96 -19.60 2.62
CA LYS A 2 10.29 -19.10 3.81
C LYS A 2 10.77 -17.67 4.14
N PHE A 3 9.91 -16.76 4.61
CA PHE A 3 10.35 -15.40 4.95
C PHE A 3 11.50 -15.41 5.98
N SER A 4 11.42 -16.29 6.98
CA SER A 4 12.47 -16.49 7.98
C SER A 4 13.84 -16.82 7.38
N SER A 5 13.89 -17.45 6.19
CA SER A 5 15.16 -17.78 5.52
C SER A 5 15.92 -16.57 4.97
N TYR A 6 15.30 -15.39 4.95
CA TYR A 6 15.94 -14.13 4.60
C TYR A 6 16.43 -13.34 5.82
N LEU A 7 16.13 -13.80 7.04
CA LEU A 7 16.53 -13.13 8.27
C LEU A 7 17.90 -13.64 8.73
N ASN A 8 18.79 -12.72 9.06
CA ASN A 8 20.05 -13.02 9.73
C ASN A 8 19.91 -12.66 11.23
N PRO A 9 20.13 -13.59 12.17
CA PRO A 9 20.12 -13.29 13.60
C PRO A 9 21.02 -12.11 13.99
N ASP A 10 22.18 -11.97 13.33
CA ASP A 10 23.16 -10.91 13.62
C ASP A 10 22.66 -9.52 13.17
N TYR A 11 21.59 -9.46 12.36
CA TYR A 11 20.96 -8.21 11.89
C TYR A 11 19.63 -7.95 12.59
N ILE A 12 19.50 -8.41 13.84
CA ILE A 12 18.38 -8.09 14.71
C ILE A 12 18.88 -7.17 15.82
N PHE A 13 18.26 -6.01 16.00
CA PHE A 13 18.71 -4.98 16.93
C PHE A 13 17.57 -4.57 17.87
N PRO A 14 17.38 -5.27 19.00
CA PRO A 14 16.36 -4.92 19.97
C PRO A 14 16.68 -3.60 20.68
N CYS A 15 15.63 -2.85 21.02
CA CYS A 15 15.67 -1.71 21.92
C CYS A 15 16.65 -0.59 21.53
N LEU A 16 16.72 -0.25 20.24
CA LEU A 16 17.49 0.90 19.78
C LEU A 16 17.01 2.19 20.47
N GLU A 17 17.97 2.93 21.01
CA GLU A 17 17.78 4.26 21.58
C GLU A 17 18.19 5.29 20.53
N VAL A 18 17.21 5.86 19.86
CA VAL A 18 17.36 6.73 18.68
C VAL A 18 16.25 7.78 18.69
N ASN A 19 16.53 8.96 18.14
CA ASN A 19 15.69 10.16 18.27
C ASN A 19 15.10 10.64 16.94
N SER A 20 15.41 9.98 15.82
CA SER A 20 14.87 10.31 14.51
C SER A 20 14.88 9.13 13.54
N LYS A 21 14.09 9.22 12.46
CA LYS A 21 14.12 8.25 11.34
C LYS A 21 15.51 8.13 10.73
N GLU A 22 16.22 9.25 10.60
CA GLU A 22 17.57 9.27 10.06
C GLU A 22 18.55 8.53 10.98
N GLU A 23 18.44 8.75 12.29
CA GLU A 23 19.29 8.07 13.28
C GLU A 23 19.02 6.55 13.29
N ILE A 24 17.77 6.12 13.15
CA ILE A 24 17.41 4.70 12.95
C ILE A 24 18.18 4.14 11.74
N ILE A 25 18.04 4.78 10.58
CA ILE A 25 18.62 4.29 9.31
C ILE A 25 20.13 4.20 9.43
N ARG A 26 20.79 5.27 9.88
CA ARG A 26 22.24 5.31 10.05
C ARG A 26 22.72 4.24 11.03
N THR A 27 22.09 4.13 12.21
CA THR A 27 22.48 3.15 13.23
C THR A 27 22.40 1.72 12.72
N ILE A 28 21.32 1.36 12.01
CA ILE A 28 21.15 0.01 11.47
C ILE A 28 22.18 -0.27 10.38
N VAL A 29 22.36 0.65 9.42
CA VAL A 29 23.32 0.46 8.32
C VAL A 29 24.76 0.39 8.85
N ASP A 30 25.11 1.20 9.85
CA ASP A 30 26.41 1.19 10.50
C ASP A 30 26.73 -0.17 11.12
N LYS A 31 25.80 -0.73 11.90
CA LYS A 31 25.96 -2.06 12.51
C LYS A 31 26.08 -3.17 11.47
N VAL A 32 25.25 -3.15 10.42
CA VAL A 32 25.32 -4.16 9.36
C VAL A 32 26.64 -4.05 8.57
N ALA A 33 27.19 -2.84 8.41
CA ALA A 33 28.45 -2.60 7.72
C ALA A 33 29.69 -3.11 8.47
N GLU A 34 29.59 -3.37 9.78
CA GLU A 34 30.67 -3.95 10.57
C GLU A 34 30.99 -5.39 10.11
N ASP A 35 29.95 -6.15 9.75
CA ASP A 35 30.07 -7.57 9.38
C ASP A 35 29.83 -7.86 7.89
N ASN A 36 29.20 -6.94 7.15
CA ASN A 36 28.93 -7.11 5.71
C ASN A 36 29.80 -6.20 4.84
N LYS A 37 30.74 -6.81 4.13
CA LYS A 37 31.67 -6.10 3.23
C LYS A 37 30.95 -5.26 2.16
N MET A 38 29.90 -5.79 1.54
CA MET A 38 29.18 -5.07 0.47
C MET A 38 28.45 -3.84 1.01
N VAL A 39 27.84 -3.96 2.20
CA VAL A 39 27.23 -2.81 2.88
C VAL A 39 28.30 -1.80 3.29
N SER A 40 29.45 -2.25 3.78
CA SER A 40 30.57 -1.38 4.15
C SER A 40 31.09 -0.55 2.97
N GLU A 41 31.30 -1.19 1.82
CA GLU A 41 31.80 -0.55 0.59
C GLU A 41 30.82 0.48 0.02
N GLN A 42 29.50 0.26 0.15
CA GLN A 42 28.46 1.13 -0.40
C GLN A 42 27.70 1.94 0.67
N LYS A 43 28.19 1.97 1.91
CA LYS A 43 27.49 2.50 3.10
C LYS A 43 26.86 3.87 2.91
N ASN A 44 27.65 4.84 2.43
CA ASN A 44 27.19 6.21 2.26
C ASN A 44 26.09 6.33 1.21
N GLU A 45 26.18 5.53 0.15
CA GLU A 45 25.19 5.51 -0.92
C GLU A 45 23.89 4.84 -0.46
N ILE A 46 23.99 3.74 0.29
CA ILE A 46 22.84 3.07 0.92
C ILE A 46 22.07 4.05 1.78
N ILE A 47 22.74 4.73 2.73
CA ILE A 47 22.10 5.69 3.63
C ILE A 47 21.44 6.82 2.83
N LYS A 48 22.18 7.40 1.86
CA LYS A 48 21.67 8.48 1.02
C LYS A 48 20.41 8.07 0.26
N ASN A 49 20.40 6.89 -0.35
CA ASN A 49 19.29 6.40 -1.17
C ASN A 49 18.05 6.11 -0.29
N ILE A 50 18.24 5.52 0.89
CA ILE A 50 17.15 5.28 1.84
C ILE A 50 16.55 6.61 2.31
N LEU A 51 17.38 7.57 2.73
CA LEU A 51 16.90 8.87 3.23
C LEU A 51 16.16 9.65 2.15
N LYS A 52 16.70 9.68 0.92
CA LYS A 52 16.03 10.31 -0.22
C LYS A 52 14.65 9.70 -0.47
N ARG A 53 14.55 8.37 -0.47
CA ARG A 53 13.28 7.67 -0.67
C ARG A 53 12.29 7.96 0.46
N GLU A 54 12.77 8.04 1.68
CA GLU A 54 11.97 8.35 2.87
C GLU A 54 11.43 9.79 2.87
N GLU A 55 12.20 10.74 2.34
CA GLU A 55 11.80 12.15 2.19
C GLU A 55 10.72 12.34 1.12
N GLU A 56 10.74 11.55 0.03
CA GLU A 56 9.74 11.62 -1.03
C GLU A 56 8.35 11.15 -0.56
N ILE A 57 8.28 9.97 0.06
CA ILE A 57 7.07 9.41 0.68
C ILE A 57 7.51 8.53 1.85
N SER A 58 7.00 8.82 3.05
CA SER A 58 7.28 8.02 4.24
C SER A 58 7.09 6.51 3.99
N THR A 59 8.03 5.71 4.48
CA THR A 59 7.97 4.24 4.43
C THR A 59 7.40 3.62 5.70
N CYS A 60 6.83 4.44 6.60
CA CYS A 60 5.95 3.93 7.64
C CYS A 60 4.66 3.39 7.02
N ILE A 61 4.27 2.18 7.40
CA ILE A 61 3.10 1.48 6.82
C ILE A 61 1.95 1.32 7.82
N GLY A 62 2.05 1.95 8.98
CA GLY A 62 1.12 1.78 10.11
C GLY A 62 1.48 0.58 11.00
N ASN A 63 0.67 0.35 12.04
CA ASN A 63 0.88 -0.67 13.07
C ASN A 63 2.24 -0.55 13.81
N GLY A 64 2.82 0.65 13.84
CA GLY A 64 4.14 0.96 14.38
C GLY A 64 5.31 0.41 13.56
N ILE A 65 5.09 0.09 12.27
CA ILE A 65 6.11 -0.47 11.39
C ILE A 65 6.71 0.62 10.49
N PHE A 66 8.03 0.68 10.50
CA PHE A 66 8.85 1.48 9.60
C PHE A 66 9.62 0.57 8.64
N LEU A 67 9.55 0.83 7.33
CA LEU A 67 10.06 -0.05 6.30
C LEU A 67 11.10 0.63 5.37
N PRO A 68 12.18 1.21 5.90
CA PRO A 68 13.18 1.89 5.07
C PRO A 68 13.84 0.90 4.11
N HIS A 69 13.88 1.21 2.82
CA HIS A 69 14.41 0.28 1.83
C HIS A 69 15.12 0.99 0.69
N THR A 70 16.07 0.29 0.06
CA THR A 70 16.79 0.78 -1.11
C THR A 70 17.19 -0.35 -2.06
N ARG A 71 17.40 0.02 -3.32
CA ARG A 71 18.00 -0.82 -4.35
C ARG A 71 19.39 -0.29 -4.69
N MET A 72 20.36 -1.20 -4.74
CA MET A 72 21.76 -0.89 -4.99
C MET A 72 22.24 -1.59 -6.27
N ILE A 73 23.09 -0.91 -7.02
CA ILE A 73 23.75 -1.45 -8.21
C ILE A 73 24.99 -2.23 -7.74
N ASP A 74 25.30 -3.36 -8.38
CA ASP A 74 26.46 -4.20 -8.07
C ASP A 74 26.56 -4.66 -6.59
N PHE A 75 25.43 -4.73 -5.89
CA PHE A 75 25.39 -5.15 -4.48
C PHE A 75 25.42 -6.67 -4.34
N SER A 76 24.89 -7.38 -5.33
CA SER A 76 24.87 -8.85 -5.43
C SER A 76 24.15 -9.58 -4.28
N ASP A 77 23.62 -8.87 -3.30
CA ASP A 77 23.03 -9.42 -2.08
C ASP A 77 21.60 -8.92 -1.80
N PHE A 78 20.97 -9.46 -0.77
CA PHE A 78 19.65 -9.06 -0.28
C PHE A 78 19.63 -9.21 1.25
N ILE A 79 19.54 -8.08 1.95
CA ILE A 79 19.63 -8.02 3.40
C ILE A 79 18.33 -7.47 3.98
N ILE A 80 17.86 -8.10 5.06
CA ILE A 80 16.81 -7.58 5.93
C ILE A 80 17.43 -7.41 7.33
N ALA A 81 17.43 -6.20 7.85
CA ALA A 81 17.74 -5.92 9.24
C ALA A 81 16.44 -5.57 9.99
N VAL A 82 16.28 -6.11 11.19
CA VAL A 82 15.10 -5.89 12.03
C VAL A 82 15.52 -5.15 13.28
N ALA A 83 14.78 -4.11 13.68
CA ALA A 83 15.05 -3.43 14.95
C ALA A 83 13.76 -3.11 15.70
N THR A 84 13.86 -2.96 17.02
CA THR A 84 12.80 -2.35 17.83
C THR A 84 13.28 -1.04 18.42
N VAL A 85 12.40 -0.05 18.50
CA VAL A 85 12.74 1.31 18.93
C VAL A 85 12.12 1.59 20.30
N LYS A 86 12.93 2.08 21.23
CA LYS A 86 12.50 2.38 22.60
C LYS A 86 11.81 3.75 22.71
N ASN A 87 12.36 4.75 22.02
CA ASN A 87 11.86 6.12 22.03
C ASN A 87 10.51 6.23 21.32
N LYS A 88 9.75 7.29 21.64
CA LYS A 88 8.55 7.66 20.89
C LYS A 88 8.98 8.49 19.67
N LEU A 89 8.73 7.98 18.48
CA LEU A 89 9.07 8.59 17.20
C LEU A 89 7.85 8.56 16.29
N GLU A 90 7.12 9.68 16.28
CA GLU A 90 5.95 9.84 15.41
C GLU A 90 6.38 10.11 13.97
N ALA A 91 5.71 9.46 13.02
CA ALA A 91 5.94 9.63 11.60
C ALA A 91 4.63 9.47 10.80
N GLU A 92 4.52 10.20 9.69
CA GLU A 92 3.42 10.05 8.75
C GLU A 92 3.39 8.63 8.16
N ILE A 93 2.21 8.05 7.99
CA ILE A 93 2.03 6.78 7.28
C ILE A 93 1.99 7.07 5.79
N GLY A 94 2.87 6.41 5.03
CA GLY A 94 3.07 6.64 3.61
C GLY A 94 1.78 6.57 2.79
N GLY A 95 1.50 7.63 2.01
CA GLY A 95 0.34 7.68 1.13
C GLY A 95 -1.00 7.89 1.85
N THR A 96 -0.97 8.34 3.11
CA THR A 96 -2.13 8.70 3.92
C THR A 96 -1.90 10.04 4.62
N ASN A 97 -2.93 10.57 5.29
CA ASN A 97 -2.84 11.77 6.14
C ASN A 97 -2.79 11.42 7.64
N GLN A 98 -2.42 10.18 7.99
CA GLN A 98 -2.36 9.70 9.37
C GLN A 98 -0.91 9.62 9.85
N THR A 99 -0.72 9.69 11.16
CA THR A 99 0.58 9.48 11.81
C THR A 99 0.54 8.22 12.67
N ASP A 100 1.72 7.63 12.90
CA ASP A 100 1.91 6.48 13.77
C ASP A 100 3.25 6.58 14.50
N ASP A 101 3.39 5.86 15.61
CA ASP A 101 4.61 5.79 16.41
C ASP A 101 5.47 4.60 15.97
N ILE A 102 6.70 4.87 15.51
CA ILE A 102 7.62 3.82 15.05
C ILE A 102 8.07 2.96 16.24
N LYS A 103 7.82 1.66 16.15
CA LYS A 103 8.23 0.67 17.15
C LYS A 103 9.04 -0.49 16.60
N VAL A 104 8.76 -0.90 15.36
CA VAL A 104 9.47 -1.99 14.69
C VAL A 104 9.96 -1.49 13.35
N VAL A 105 11.21 -1.78 13.03
CA VAL A 105 11.86 -1.37 11.78
C VAL A 105 12.25 -2.62 11.01
N PHE A 106 11.92 -2.69 9.73
CA PHE A 106 12.48 -3.66 8.80
C PHE A 106 13.21 -2.90 7.71
N LEU A 107 14.53 -2.78 7.84
CA LEU A 107 15.37 -2.14 6.85
C LEU A 107 15.77 -3.15 5.77
N ILE A 108 15.53 -2.85 4.49
CA ILE A 108 15.81 -3.76 3.38
C ILE A 108 16.80 -3.15 2.39
N ILE A 109 17.91 -3.84 2.14
CA ILE A 109 18.89 -3.47 1.11
C ILE A 109 18.91 -4.58 0.07
N SER A 110 18.60 -4.26 -1.19
CA SER A 110 18.52 -5.25 -2.26
C SER A 110 19.38 -4.85 -3.45
N ASP A 111 19.99 -5.82 -4.12
CA ASP A 111 20.45 -5.61 -5.49
C ASP A 111 19.26 -5.28 -6.42
N VAL A 112 19.47 -4.42 -7.41
CA VAL A 112 18.45 -4.06 -8.43
C VAL A 112 17.89 -5.29 -9.17
N LEU A 113 18.69 -6.34 -9.37
CA LEU A 113 18.28 -7.61 -10.01
C LEU A 113 17.47 -8.51 -9.07
N LYS A 114 17.50 -8.25 -7.76
CA LYS A 114 16.77 -9.02 -6.73
C LYS A 114 15.43 -8.37 -6.34
N ASN A 115 14.87 -7.49 -7.17
CA ASN A 115 13.60 -6.77 -6.91
C ASN A 115 12.43 -7.68 -6.51
N LYS A 116 12.35 -8.89 -7.06
CA LYS A 116 11.35 -9.88 -6.68
C LYS A 116 11.38 -10.18 -5.16
N ASN A 117 12.57 -10.35 -4.60
CA ASN A 117 12.74 -10.68 -3.19
C ASN A 117 12.32 -9.50 -2.31
N LEU A 118 12.68 -8.27 -2.70
CA LEU A 118 12.23 -7.05 -2.03
C LEU A 118 10.70 -6.98 -1.95
N LEU A 119 10.02 -7.09 -3.09
CA LEU A 119 8.55 -7.04 -3.13
C LEU A 119 7.89 -8.14 -2.29
N LYS A 120 8.44 -9.35 -2.33
CA LYS A 120 7.92 -10.48 -1.53
C LYS A 120 8.18 -10.31 -0.03
N ALA A 121 9.32 -9.76 0.36
CA ALA A 121 9.62 -9.45 1.76
C ALA A 121 8.69 -8.35 2.29
N MET A 122 8.52 -7.25 1.54
CA MET A 122 7.58 -6.18 1.91
C MET A 122 6.15 -6.73 2.04
N SER A 123 5.70 -7.55 1.09
CA SER A 123 4.38 -8.20 1.14
C SER A 123 4.25 -9.13 2.36
N ALA A 124 5.27 -9.93 2.66
CA ALA A 124 5.27 -10.80 3.85
C ALA A 124 5.13 -9.97 5.13
N ILE A 125 5.90 -8.88 5.28
CA ILE A 125 5.84 -7.99 6.45
C ILE A 125 4.44 -7.36 6.58
N SER A 126 3.86 -6.86 5.48
CA SER A 126 2.49 -6.34 5.49
C SER A 126 1.45 -7.41 5.85
N LYS A 127 1.61 -8.65 5.37
CA LYS A 127 0.71 -9.76 5.71
C LYS A 127 0.81 -10.13 7.20
N ILE A 128 2.01 -10.14 7.77
CA ILE A 128 2.21 -10.34 9.22
C ILE A 128 1.46 -9.24 9.99
N ALA A 129 1.65 -7.98 9.60
CA ALA A 129 1.02 -6.85 10.28
C ALA A 129 -0.51 -6.88 10.25
N LEU A 130 -1.10 -7.29 9.12
CA LEU A 130 -2.55 -7.27 8.92
C LEU A 130 -3.25 -8.54 9.43
N LYS A 131 -2.68 -9.72 9.17
CA LYS A 131 -3.31 -11.02 9.48
C LYS A 131 -2.93 -11.54 10.86
N ASN A 132 -1.80 -11.07 11.41
CA ASN A 132 -1.25 -11.51 12.68
C ASN A 132 -0.74 -10.32 13.52
N PRO A 133 -1.59 -9.32 13.81
CA PRO A 133 -1.19 -8.13 14.56
C PRO A 133 -0.59 -8.46 15.94
N GLU A 134 -1.00 -9.58 16.55
CA GLU A 134 -0.47 -10.07 17.83
C GLU A 134 1.04 -10.37 17.79
N ILE A 135 1.59 -10.72 16.62
CA ILE A 135 3.02 -10.94 16.46
C ILE A 135 3.75 -9.62 16.54
N ILE A 136 3.27 -8.62 15.81
CA ILE A 136 3.87 -7.28 15.82
C ILE A 136 3.82 -6.70 17.23
N GLU A 137 2.70 -6.81 17.94
CA GLU A 137 2.60 -6.36 19.34
C GLU A 137 3.61 -7.04 20.28
N LYS A 138 3.85 -8.35 20.10
CA LYS A 138 4.89 -9.06 20.84
C LYS A 138 6.29 -8.59 20.45
N ILE A 139 6.56 -8.35 19.16
CA ILE A 139 7.85 -7.84 18.70
C ILE A 139 8.12 -6.45 19.27
N LYS A 140 7.12 -5.55 19.33
CA LYS A 140 7.25 -4.20 19.91
C LYS A 140 7.81 -4.19 21.33
N THR A 141 7.58 -5.25 22.10
CA THR A 141 8.01 -5.39 23.50
C THR A 141 9.19 -6.33 23.69
N ALA A 142 9.70 -6.93 22.61
CA ALA A 142 10.80 -7.88 22.67
C ALA A 142 12.14 -7.18 22.94
N THR A 143 12.90 -7.73 23.89
CA THR A 143 14.20 -7.20 24.33
C THR A 143 15.37 -8.07 23.88
N HIS A 144 15.11 -9.19 23.18
CA HIS A 144 16.12 -10.16 22.79
C HIS A 144 15.96 -10.58 21.31
N GLU A 145 17.08 -10.67 20.61
CA GLU A 145 17.16 -11.01 19.18
C GLU A 145 16.48 -12.34 18.86
N LYS A 146 16.77 -13.36 19.67
CA LYS A 146 16.19 -14.70 19.52
C LYS A 146 14.66 -14.70 19.61
N GLN A 147 14.09 -13.88 20.50
CA GLN A 147 12.64 -13.76 20.66
C GLN A 147 12.00 -13.16 19.40
N ILE A 148 12.60 -12.11 18.84
CA ILE A 148 12.12 -11.48 17.60
C ILE A 148 12.19 -12.48 16.44
N LEU A 149 13.31 -13.20 16.31
CA LEU A 149 13.49 -14.21 15.27
C LEU A 149 12.46 -15.34 15.38
N GLU A 150 12.22 -15.86 16.57
CA GLU A 150 11.22 -16.91 16.82
C GLU A 150 9.81 -16.42 16.45
N LEU A 151 9.44 -15.21 16.84
CA LEU A 151 8.14 -14.59 16.51
C LEU A 151 7.94 -14.47 14.98
N LEU A 152 8.97 -14.00 14.27
CA LEU A 152 8.94 -13.88 12.80
C LEU A 152 8.97 -15.24 12.09
N SER A 153 9.55 -16.26 12.70
CA SER A 153 9.64 -17.62 12.14
C SER A 153 8.37 -18.46 12.39
N THR A 154 7.62 -18.17 13.44
CA THR A 154 6.43 -18.95 13.84
C THR A 154 5.31 -18.91 12.80
N ASN A 155 5.27 -17.88 11.94
CA ASN A 155 4.25 -17.71 10.91
C ASN A 155 4.78 -17.86 9.49
N ASP A 156 5.82 -18.68 9.35
CA ASP A 156 6.65 -18.88 8.16
C ASP A 156 5.94 -18.63 6.83
N ILE A 157 5.89 -17.36 6.41
CA ILE A 157 5.17 -16.95 5.21
C ILE A 157 5.95 -17.51 4.03
N GLU A 158 5.25 -18.32 3.22
CA GLU A 158 5.82 -18.80 1.99
C GLU A 158 5.98 -17.65 1.01
N ILE A 159 7.24 -17.37 0.67
CA ILE A 159 7.62 -16.52 -0.44
C ILE A 159 7.63 -17.39 -1.70
N GLU A 160 6.56 -17.26 -2.46
CA GLU A 160 6.41 -17.84 -3.78
C GLU A 160 7.34 -17.21 -4.83
N HIS A 161 7.56 -17.91 -5.94
CA HIS A 161 8.41 -17.44 -7.03
C HIS A 161 7.78 -16.41 -7.96
N LYS A 162 6.46 -16.23 -7.93
CA LYS A 162 5.75 -15.27 -8.79
C LYS A 162 5.24 -14.11 -7.94
N ILE A 163 5.34 -12.91 -8.49
CA ILE A 163 4.68 -11.73 -7.91
C ILE A 163 3.22 -11.73 -8.38
N ILE A 164 2.29 -11.64 -7.44
CA ILE A 164 0.85 -11.74 -7.65
C ILE A 164 0.13 -10.50 -7.13
N ALA A 165 -1.17 -10.40 -7.42
CA ALA A 165 -2.03 -9.29 -7.00
C ALA A 165 -1.95 -9.01 -5.49
N GLU A 166 -1.97 -10.06 -4.65
CA GLU A 166 -1.86 -9.91 -3.19
C GLU A 166 -0.54 -9.28 -2.72
N ASP A 167 0.52 -9.31 -3.53
CA ASP A 167 1.81 -8.72 -3.16
C ASP A 167 1.87 -7.21 -3.41
N VAL A 168 1.04 -6.69 -4.31
CA VAL A 168 1.09 -5.29 -4.76
C VAL A 168 -0.19 -4.52 -4.47
N LEU A 169 -1.27 -5.19 -4.05
CA LEU A 169 -2.49 -4.51 -3.62
C LEU A 169 -2.22 -3.55 -2.47
N SER A 170 -2.97 -2.46 -2.47
CA SER A 170 -2.99 -1.53 -1.37
C SER A 170 -4.20 -1.88 -0.49
N PRO A 171 -3.97 -2.20 0.81
CA PRO A 171 -5.06 -2.57 1.70
C PRO A 171 -5.98 -1.37 1.99
N GLU A 172 -7.25 -1.73 2.21
CA GLU A 172 -8.39 -0.96 2.73
C GLU A 172 -8.42 0.55 2.47
N ILE A 173 -8.83 0.93 1.25
CA ILE A 173 -9.70 2.10 1.13
C ILE A 173 -10.99 1.78 1.88
N LYS A 174 -11.42 2.65 2.80
CA LYS A 174 -12.72 2.52 3.44
C LYS A 174 -13.77 2.37 2.33
N PRO A 175 -14.54 1.27 2.27
CA PRO A 175 -15.49 1.10 1.19
C PRO A 175 -16.62 2.12 1.30
N ALA A 176 -17.23 2.46 0.18
CA ALA A 176 -18.52 3.12 0.14
C ALA A 176 -19.65 2.10 0.35
N ARG A 177 -20.79 2.57 0.83
CA ARG A 177 -22.03 1.79 1.02
C ARG A 177 -23.14 2.36 0.16
N GLU A 178 -24.11 1.53 -0.20
CA GLU A 178 -25.22 1.96 -1.07
C GLU A 178 -26.05 3.11 -0.47
N ASN A 179 -26.05 3.24 0.86
CA ASN A 179 -26.73 4.30 1.60
C ASN A 179 -25.90 5.56 1.84
N ASP A 180 -24.61 5.58 1.47
CA ASP A 180 -23.80 6.81 1.51
C ASP A 180 -24.39 7.83 0.53
N THR A 181 -24.34 9.12 0.89
CA THR A 181 -24.90 10.20 0.07
C THR A 181 -23.91 10.70 -0.99
N LEU A 182 -24.41 11.42 -2.00
CA LEU A 182 -23.56 12.08 -3.00
C LEU A 182 -22.53 13.01 -2.36
N GLU A 183 -22.98 13.83 -1.41
CA GLU A 183 -22.13 14.77 -0.66
C GLU A 183 -21.00 14.05 0.09
N GLU A 184 -21.33 12.95 0.79
CA GLU A 184 -20.36 12.14 1.50
C GLU A 184 -19.31 11.55 0.56
N ILE A 185 -19.73 10.95 -0.57
CA ILE A 185 -18.81 10.38 -1.54
C ILE A 185 -17.93 11.46 -2.19
N ALA A 186 -18.49 12.60 -2.57
CA ALA A 186 -17.73 13.71 -3.15
C ALA A 186 -16.64 14.21 -2.19
N LYS A 187 -17.00 14.45 -0.93
CA LYS A 187 -16.05 14.83 0.13
C LYS A 187 -14.95 13.79 0.29
N ARG A 188 -15.30 12.50 0.31
CA ARG A 188 -14.35 11.41 0.47
C ARG A 188 -13.37 11.32 -0.70
N LEU A 189 -13.83 11.39 -1.94
CA LEU A 189 -12.94 11.35 -3.11
C LEU A 189 -11.89 12.48 -3.07
N ILE A 190 -12.30 13.68 -2.65
CA ILE A 190 -11.41 14.85 -2.53
C ILE A 190 -10.44 14.70 -1.35
N ILE A 191 -10.96 14.48 -0.13
CA ILE A 191 -10.16 14.43 1.10
C ILE A 191 -9.20 13.24 1.09
N GLU A 192 -9.66 12.08 0.62
CA GLU A 192 -8.85 10.87 0.51
C GLU A 192 -7.94 10.87 -0.75
N GLN A 193 -8.06 11.89 -1.62
CA GLN A 193 -7.34 12.03 -2.89
C GLN A 193 -7.45 10.77 -3.76
N LYS A 194 -8.68 10.27 -3.91
CA LYS A 194 -9.00 9.06 -4.69
C LYS A 194 -9.92 9.41 -5.85
N SER A 195 -9.74 8.72 -6.97
CA SER A 195 -10.63 8.83 -8.15
C SER A 195 -11.72 7.76 -8.19
N ALA A 196 -11.76 6.85 -7.22
CA ALA A 196 -12.83 5.88 -7.06
C ALA A 196 -12.85 5.27 -5.65
N LEU A 197 -14.03 4.86 -5.22
CA LEU A 197 -14.25 4.05 -4.03
C LEU A 197 -14.93 2.73 -4.41
N PRO A 198 -14.49 1.58 -3.85
CA PRO A 198 -15.22 0.34 -4.00
C PRO A 198 -16.54 0.41 -3.21
N VAL A 199 -17.64 -0.06 -3.79
CA VAL A 199 -18.94 -0.14 -3.11
C VAL A 199 -19.14 -1.56 -2.63
N LEU A 200 -19.24 -1.77 -1.32
CA LEU A 200 -19.36 -3.10 -0.72
C LEU A 200 -20.69 -3.26 0.01
N ARG A 201 -21.19 -4.50 0.02
CA ARG A 201 -22.22 -4.96 0.96
C ARG A 201 -21.62 -5.14 2.36
N GLU A 202 -22.48 -5.17 3.38
CA GLU A 202 -22.07 -5.34 4.79
C GLU A 202 -21.23 -6.60 5.04
N ASP A 203 -21.44 -7.67 4.28
CA ASP A 203 -20.71 -8.94 4.39
C ASP A 203 -19.34 -8.96 3.66
N GLY A 204 -18.93 -7.84 3.07
CA GLY A 204 -17.63 -7.67 2.41
C GLY A 204 -17.60 -8.03 0.92
N ILE A 205 -18.76 -8.32 0.32
CA ILE A 205 -18.86 -8.56 -1.13
C ILE A 205 -18.84 -7.24 -1.89
N LEU A 206 -17.99 -7.16 -2.92
CA LEU A 206 -17.89 -6.02 -3.82
C LEU A 206 -19.10 -5.98 -4.76
N LEU A 207 -19.87 -4.89 -4.72
CA LEU A 207 -21.05 -4.66 -5.55
C LEU A 207 -20.73 -3.86 -6.82
N GLY A 208 -19.75 -2.96 -6.74
CA GLY A 208 -19.45 -2.02 -7.81
C GLY A 208 -18.35 -1.01 -7.45
N GLU A 209 -18.23 0.03 -8.25
CA GLU A 209 -17.39 1.20 -7.96
C GLU A 209 -18.20 2.50 -8.09
N ILE A 210 -17.87 3.49 -7.27
CA ILE A 210 -18.34 4.87 -7.46
C ILE A 210 -17.13 5.75 -7.76
N THR A 211 -17.18 6.51 -8.85
CA THR A 211 -16.09 7.37 -9.30
C THR A 211 -16.56 8.80 -9.50
N GLU A 212 -15.62 9.71 -9.72
CA GLU A 212 -15.92 11.12 -10.07
C GLU A 212 -16.85 11.21 -11.29
N ARG A 213 -16.77 10.25 -12.22
CA ARG A 213 -17.64 10.21 -13.42
C ARG A 213 -19.11 10.04 -13.04
N GLU A 214 -19.43 9.16 -12.10
CA GLU A 214 -20.82 8.91 -11.72
C GLU A 214 -21.41 10.11 -10.96
N LEU A 215 -20.60 10.80 -10.14
CA LEU A 215 -21.01 12.04 -9.47
C LEU A 215 -21.28 13.18 -10.46
N ILE A 216 -20.33 13.41 -11.39
CA ILE A 216 -20.49 14.42 -12.43
C ILE A 216 -21.66 14.05 -13.36
N GLY A 217 -21.80 12.77 -13.68
CA GLY A 217 -22.87 12.25 -14.53
C GLY A 217 -24.25 12.45 -13.94
N PHE A 218 -24.41 12.37 -12.60
CA PHE A 218 -25.68 12.65 -11.95
C PHE A 218 -26.14 14.09 -12.17
N GLY A 219 -25.21 15.06 -12.14
CA GLY A 219 -25.48 16.45 -12.48
C GLY A 219 -25.37 16.77 -13.97
N MET A 220 -25.43 15.79 -14.86
CA MET A 220 -25.35 16.00 -16.31
C MET A 220 -26.51 15.28 -16.99
N PRO A 221 -27.60 15.98 -17.32
CA PRO A 221 -28.76 15.39 -17.99
C PRO A 221 -28.39 14.64 -19.28
N GLU A 222 -28.98 13.46 -19.51
CA GLU A 222 -28.63 12.60 -20.66
C GLU A 222 -28.74 13.29 -22.02
N HIS A 223 -29.69 14.21 -22.19
CA HIS A 223 -29.92 14.93 -23.44
C HIS A 223 -28.72 15.80 -23.85
N LEU A 224 -27.86 16.22 -22.90
CA LEU A 224 -26.65 16.99 -23.20
C LEU A 224 -25.61 16.18 -23.98
N SER A 225 -25.62 14.85 -23.86
CA SER A 225 -24.69 13.97 -24.60
C SER A 225 -24.88 14.02 -26.13
N LEU A 226 -26.05 14.47 -26.59
CA LEU A 226 -26.41 14.57 -28.00
C LEU A 226 -26.06 15.95 -28.60
N MET A 227 -25.63 16.90 -27.77
CA MET A 227 -25.34 18.26 -28.20
C MET A 227 -23.89 18.41 -28.65
N SER A 228 -23.67 19.13 -29.74
CA SER A 228 -22.33 19.41 -30.27
C SER A 228 -21.66 20.63 -29.65
N ASP A 229 -22.44 21.52 -29.03
CA ASP A 229 -21.96 22.73 -28.36
C ASP A 229 -22.78 22.97 -27.08
N LEU A 230 -22.08 23.22 -25.97
CA LEU A 230 -22.66 23.44 -24.64
C LEU A 230 -22.41 24.86 -24.12
N ASN A 231 -21.81 25.76 -24.92
CA ASN A 231 -21.46 27.12 -24.51
C ASN A 231 -22.67 28.01 -24.17
N PHE A 232 -23.89 27.57 -24.46
CA PHE A 232 -25.12 28.29 -24.13
C PHE A 232 -25.58 28.10 -22.68
N LEU A 233 -25.08 27.06 -21.99
CA LEU A 233 -25.45 26.77 -20.61
C LEU A 233 -24.75 27.73 -19.66
N THR A 234 -25.45 28.18 -18.62
CA THR A 234 -24.82 28.97 -17.56
C THR A 234 -24.11 28.07 -16.55
N VAL A 235 -23.20 28.64 -15.75
CA VAL A 235 -22.46 27.90 -14.73
C VAL A 235 -23.44 27.36 -13.68
N GLY A 236 -23.57 26.04 -13.59
CA GLY A 236 -24.36 25.35 -12.57
C GLY A 236 -25.70 24.79 -13.03
N GLU A 237 -26.26 25.26 -14.16
CA GLU A 237 -27.55 24.77 -14.71
C GLU A 237 -27.62 23.24 -14.88
N PRO A 238 -26.58 22.56 -15.43
CA PRO A 238 -26.62 21.10 -15.52
C PRO A 238 -26.71 20.42 -14.15
N PHE A 239 -26.07 21.02 -13.14
CA PHE A 239 -25.86 20.45 -11.82
C PHE A 239 -26.95 20.81 -10.80
N GLU A 240 -28.03 21.49 -11.20
CA GLU A 240 -29.11 21.87 -10.26
C GLU A 240 -29.69 20.66 -9.53
N GLU A 241 -29.95 19.56 -10.25
CA GLU A 241 -30.46 18.32 -9.66
C GLU A 241 -29.46 17.73 -8.64
N TYR A 242 -28.17 17.80 -8.95
CA TYR A 242 -27.12 17.38 -8.02
C TYR A 242 -27.20 18.22 -6.74
N LEU A 243 -27.20 19.55 -6.86
CA LEU A 243 -27.14 20.47 -5.71
C LEU A 243 -28.37 20.37 -4.81
N ILE A 244 -29.56 20.15 -5.39
CA ILE A 244 -30.79 20.00 -4.62
C ILE A 244 -30.80 18.71 -3.79
N ASN A 245 -30.18 17.65 -4.31
CA ASN A 245 -30.31 16.30 -3.76
C ASN A 245 -29.03 15.76 -3.11
N GLU A 246 -27.93 16.52 -3.08
CA GLU A 246 -26.61 16.00 -2.68
C GLU A 246 -26.57 15.36 -1.29
N SER A 247 -27.34 15.89 -0.33
CA SER A 247 -27.38 15.40 1.05
C SER A 247 -28.44 14.31 1.29
N THR A 248 -29.32 14.01 0.33
CA THR A 248 -30.45 13.07 0.49
C THR A 248 -30.39 11.88 -0.47
N MET A 249 -29.86 12.09 -1.67
CA MET A 249 -29.70 11.06 -2.69
C MET A 249 -28.58 10.09 -2.28
N THR A 250 -28.94 8.81 -2.17
CA THR A 250 -27.98 7.74 -1.89
C THR A 250 -27.35 7.22 -3.17
N ILE A 251 -26.13 6.68 -3.10
CA ILE A 251 -25.44 6.18 -4.29
C ILE A 251 -25.98 4.87 -4.88
N LYS A 252 -26.94 4.18 -4.23
CA LYS A 252 -27.48 2.86 -4.60
C LYS A 252 -27.78 2.67 -6.10
N ASP A 253 -28.31 3.71 -6.74
CA ASP A 253 -28.71 3.69 -8.15
C ASP A 253 -27.75 4.46 -9.06
N ILE A 254 -26.65 4.98 -8.50
CA ILE A 254 -25.69 5.87 -9.16
C ILE A 254 -24.36 5.15 -9.42
N TYR A 255 -23.91 4.29 -8.50
CA TYR A 255 -22.64 3.59 -8.65
C TYR A 255 -22.67 2.56 -9.80
N ARG A 256 -21.51 2.33 -10.40
CA ARG A 256 -21.34 1.39 -11.51
C ARG A 256 -21.33 -0.05 -11.00
N LYS A 257 -22.34 -0.84 -11.42
CA LYS A 257 -22.48 -2.26 -11.08
C LYS A 257 -21.71 -3.19 -12.04
N ASP A 258 -21.57 -2.83 -13.32
CA ASP A 258 -20.80 -3.64 -14.28
C ASP A 258 -19.30 -3.39 -14.16
N ILE A 259 -18.69 -4.11 -13.23
CA ILE A 259 -17.25 -4.03 -12.93
C ILE A 259 -16.51 -5.33 -13.22
N LYS A 260 -17.13 -6.31 -13.89
CA LYS A 260 -16.55 -7.66 -14.09
C LYS A 260 -15.16 -7.62 -14.73
N HIS A 261 -14.95 -6.68 -15.64
CA HIS A 261 -13.68 -6.48 -16.33
C HIS A 261 -12.57 -5.91 -15.43
N LEU A 262 -12.93 -5.31 -14.29
CA LEU A 262 -12.02 -4.74 -13.28
C LEU A 262 -11.67 -5.74 -12.18
N LEU A 263 -12.34 -6.90 -12.12
CA LEU A 263 -12.10 -7.92 -11.10
C LEU A 263 -10.91 -8.80 -11.48
N ILE A 264 -10.07 -9.11 -10.48
CA ILE A 264 -9.00 -10.10 -10.58
C ILE A 264 -8.90 -10.92 -9.29
N ASP A 265 -8.39 -12.13 -9.40
CA ASP A 265 -8.13 -13.00 -8.25
C ASP A 265 -6.86 -12.55 -7.52
N LYS A 266 -6.79 -12.81 -6.21
CA LYS A 266 -5.60 -12.53 -5.39
C LYS A 266 -4.30 -13.15 -5.92
N ASP A 267 -4.40 -14.25 -6.66
CA ASP A 267 -3.27 -15.01 -7.21
C ASP A 267 -2.90 -14.59 -8.65
N THR A 268 -3.58 -13.56 -9.19
CA THR A 268 -3.34 -13.05 -10.56
C THR A 268 -1.90 -12.57 -10.69
N PRO A 269 -1.12 -13.06 -11.68
CA PRO A 269 0.27 -12.63 -11.88
C PRO A 269 0.39 -11.14 -12.20
N ILE A 270 1.45 -10.50 -11.69
CA ILE A 270 1.67 -9.07 -11.90
C ILE A 270 1.78 -8.68 -13.38
N MET A 271 2.33 -9.56 -14.22
CA MET A 271 2.42 -9.30 -15.66
C MET A 271 1.05 -9.22 -16.34
N GLU A 272 0.06 -9.96 -15.84
CA GLU A 272 -1.32 -9.87 -16.33
C GLU A 272 -1.97 -8.56 -15.89
N ILE A 273 -1.72 -8.12 -14.64
CA ILE A 273 -2.15 -6.81 -14.14
C ILE A 273 -1.59 -5.69 -15.02
N CYS A 274 -0.28 -5.70 -15.28
CA CYS A 274 0.38 -4.72 -16.15
C CYS A 274 -0.20 -4.75 -17.57
N PHE A 275 -0.45 -5.95 -18.13
CA PHE A 275 -1.07 -6.08 -19.44
C PHE A 275 -2.47 -5.45 -19.49
N LYS A 276 -3.32 -5.71 -18.50
CA LYS A 276 -4.65 -5.11 -18.36
C LYS A 276 -4.55 -3.57 -18.27
N MET A 277 -3.62 -3.05 -17.47
CA MET A 277 -3.46 -1.60 -17.31
C MET A 277 -3.01 -0.89 -18.58
N VAL A 278 -2.06 -1.47 -19.32
CA VAL A 278 -1.48 -0.88 -20.55
C VAL A 278 -2.39 -1.07 -21.76
N TYR A 279 -2.84 -2.29 -22.02
CA TYR A 279 -3.50 -2.64 -23.29
C TYR A 279 -5.03 -2.65 -23.20
N LYS A 280 -5.61 -2.63 -21.99
CA LYS A 280 -7.07 -2.54 -21.80
C LYS A 280 -7.51 -1.20 -21.19
N GLY A 281 -6.58 -0.25 -21.01
CA GLY A 281 -6.89 1.08 -20.49
C GLY A 281 -7.34 1.09 -19.03
N MET A 282 -7.13 0.02 -18.27
CA MET A 282 -7.59 -0.07 -16.88
C MET A 282 -6.72 0.79 -15.96
N HIS A 283 -7.34 1.67 -15.18
CA HIS A 283 -6.65 2.55 -14.23
C HIS A 283 -6.49 1.92 -12.84
N ARG A 284 -7.39 0.98 -12.53
CA ARG A 284 -7.47 0.25 -11.27
C ARG A 284 -8.01 -1.16 -11.52
N LEU A 285 -7.69 -2.08 -10.61
CA LEU A 285 -8.25 -3.43 -10.55
C LEU A 285 -8.64 -3.73 -9.11
N TYR A 286 -9.78 -4.39 -8.92
CA TYR A 286 -10.26 -4.83 -7.63
C TYR A 286 -9.90 -6.29 -7.42
N VAL A 287 -9.26 -6.56 -6.30
CA VAL A 287 -8.79 -7.90 -5.94
C VAL A 287 -9.83 -8.57 -5.06
N VAL A 288 -10.24 -9.77 -5.44
CA VAL A 288 -11.19 -10.59 -4.68
C VAL A 288 -10.59 -11.94 -4.31
N ASN A 289 -11.11 -12.54 -3.25
CA ASN A 289 -10.82 -13.92 -2.91
C ASN A 289 -11.71 -14.86 -3.76
N PRO A 290 -11.13 -15.73 -4.61
CA PRO A 290 -11.91 -16.59 -5.50
C PRO A 290 -12.78 -17.62 -4.77
N LYS A 291 -12.54 -17.88 -3.47
CA LYS A 291 -13.31 -18.87 -2.70
C LYS A 291 -14.63 -18.34 -2.18
N ASP A 292 -14.69 -17.08 -1.78
CA ASP A 292 -15.85 -16.47 -1.11
C ASP A 292 -16.31 -15.15 -1.76
N ASN A 293 -15.63 -14.71 -2.83
CA ASN A 293 -15.86 -13.43 -3.52
C ASN A 293 -15.72 -12.19 -2.64
N LYS A 294 -15.06 -12.30 -1.48
CA LYS A 294 -14.81 -11.13 -0.63
C LYS A 294 -13.76 -10.22 -1.24
N TYR A 295 -14.01 -8.94 -1.13
CA TYR A 295 -13.07 -7.90 -1.50
C TYR A 295 -11.82 -7.96 -0.61
N LEU A 296 -10.64 -7.87 -1.22
CA LEU A 296 -9.35 -7.88 -0.51
C LEU A 296 -8.59 -6.56 -0.63
N GLY A 297 -8.85 -5.77 -1.67
CA GLY A 297 -8.12 -4.54 -1.91
C GLY A 297 -8.16 -4.08 -3.37
N ILE A 298 -7.44 -2.99 -3.64
CA ILE A 298 -7.36 -2.37 -4.95
C ILE A 298 -5.90 -2.27 -5.39
N ILE A 299 -5.66 -2.39 -6.69
CA ILE A 299 -4.38 -2.08 -7.32
C ILE A 299 -4.60 -0.95 -8.32
N ASN A 300 -3.99 0.20 -8.06
CA ASN A 300 -3.93 1.33 -8.98
C ASN A 300 -2.63 1.27 -9.79
N ARG A 301 -2.59 1.99 -10.92
CA ARG A 301 -1.35 2.17 -11.68
C ARG A 301 -0.20 2.74 -10.84
N SER A 302 -0.52 3.65 -9.91
CA SER A 302 0.46 4.21 -8.98
C SER A 302 1.05 3.16 -8.05
N ASP A 303 0.32 2.10 -7.69
CA ASP A 303 0.85 1.00 -6.90
C ASP A 303 1.91 0.21 -7.69
N ILE A 304 1.71 0.02 -8.99
CA ILE A 304 2.72 -0.58 -9.88
C ILE A 304 3.96 0.30 -9.96
N ILE A 305 3.80 1.61 -10.14
CA ILE A 305 4.93 2.54 -10.21
C ILE A 305 5.71 2.52 -8.87
N LYS A 306 5.01 2.71 -7.74
CA LYS A 306 5.63 2.81 -6.42
C LYS A 306 6.29 1.51 -5.97
N LYS A 307 5.59 0.39 -6.09
CA LYS A 307 6.06 -0.90 -5.55
C LYS A 307 6.98 -1.61 -6.53
N VAL A 308 6.65 -1.62 -7.82
CA VAL A 308 7.41 -2.38 -8.83
C VAL A 308 8.56 -1.55 -9.38
N LEU A 309 8.27 -0.33 -9.85
CA LEU A 309 9.27 0.52 -10.50
C LEU A 309 10.11 1.33 -9.49
N HIS A 310 9.64 1.50 -8.25
CA HIS A 310 10.35 2.15 -7.14
C HIS A 310 10.69 3.61 -7.42
N ILE A 311 9.65 4.33 -7.83
CA ILE A 311 9.58 5.79 -7.93
C ILE A 311 8.66 6.29 -6.82
#